data_AF-A0A1H0A0G4-F1
#
_entry.id   AF-A0A1H0A0G4-F1
#
_cell.length_a   1.000
_cell.length_b   1.000
_cell.length_c   1.000
_cell.angle_alpha   90.00
_cell.angle_beta   90.00
_cell.angle_gamma   90.00
#
_symmetry.space_group_name_H-M   'P 1'
#
loop_
_entity.id
_entity.type
_entity.pdbx_description
1 polymer ?
#
loop_
_entity_poly.entity_id
_entity_poly.type
_entity_poly.pdbx_seq_one_letter_code
_entity_poly.pdbx_strand_id
1 'polypeptide(L)'
;MKKAITIGLIFVSILLSGCNTNKLSSAEFTNTTPAKIKIDNLTYLMTDEVLATKEVEEQIGKITRIQTIVSYSKDQNPYISPSKIFEIKDINIEEAIAIEVNDKLYKAYINDLE
;
A
#
# COMPACT_ATOMS: atom_id res chain seq x y z
N MET A 1 -61.75 -4.76 20.12
CA MET A 1 -60.39 -4.73 20.71
C MET A 1 -59.46 -5.47 19.76
N LYS A 2 -58.72 -4.76 18.91
CA LYS A 2 -57.85 -5.35 17.88
C LYS A 2 -56.42 -5.37 18.41
N LYS A 3 -55.80 -6.56 18.37
CA LYS A 3 -54.45 -6.85 18.89
C LYS A 3 -53.40 -6.07 18.09
N ALA A 4 -52.45 -5.45 18.78
CA ALA A 4 -51.26 -4.88 18.15
C ALA A 4 -50.30 -6.02 17.76
N ILE A 5 -49.90 -6.06 16.49
CA ILE A 5 -48.89 -6.99 15.97
C ILE A 5 -47.56 -6.23 16.00
N THR A 6 -46.67 -6.63 16.91
CA THR A 6 -45.30 -6.12 16.96
C THR A 6 -44.49 -6.82 15.88
N ILE A 7 -44.21 -6.12 14.77
CA ILE A 7 -43.35 -6.61 13.69
C ILE A 7 -41.89 -6.39 14.13
N GLY A 8 -41.24 -7.46 14.57
CA GLY A 8 -39.78 -7.48 14.79
C GLY A 8 -39.06 -7.60 13.45
N LEU A 9 -38.35 -6.55 13.04
CA LEU A 9 -37.44 -6.60 11.90
C LEU A 9 -36.13 -7.29 12.34
N ILE A 10 -35.96 -8.55 11.94
CA ILE A 10 -34.68 -9.25 12.08
C ILE A 10 -33.87 -8.96 10.82
N PHE A 11 -32.93 -8.02 10.91
CA PHE A 11 -31.89 -7.84 9.90
C PHE A 11 -30.88 -8.98 10.04
N VAL A 12 -31.00 -10.00 9.20
CA VAL A 12 -29.95 -11.01 9.02
C VAL A 12 -28.96 -10.44 7.99
N SER A 13 -27.89 -9.82 8.48
CA SER A 13 -26.76 -9.44 7.64
C SER A 13 -25.93 -10.70 7.35
N ILE A 14 -26.14 -11.28 6.18
CA ILE A 14 -25.29 -12.36 5.66
C ILE A 14 -23.98 -11.68 5.24
N LEU A 15 -22.95 -11.77 6.09
CA LEU A 15 -21.60 -11.34 5.74
C LEU A 15 -21.11 -12.27 4.62
N LEU A 16 -21.08 -11.74 3.41
CA LEU A 16 -20.37 -12.33 2.27
C LEU A 16 -18.88 -12.32 2.61
N SER A 17 -18.38 -13.41 3.17
CA SER A 17 -16.93 -13.65 3.26
C SER A 17 -16.40 -13.91 1.86
N GLY A 18 -16.07 -12.84 1.14
CA GLY A 18 -15.31 -12.89 -0.09
C GLY A 18 -13.93 -13.49 0.21
N CYS A 19 -13.72 -14.72 -0.22
CA CYS A 19 -12.42 -15.38 -0.20
C CYS A 19 -11.55 -14.71 -1.28
N ASN A 20 -10.85 -13.63 -0.91
CA ASN A 20 -9.84 -13.05 -1.77
C ASN A 20 -8.55 -13.83 -1.53
N THR A 21 -8.15 -14.64 -2.50
CA THR A 21 -6.78 -15.15 -2.53
C THR A 21 -5.88 -13.95 -2.78
N ASN A 22 -5.33 -13.35 -1.70
CA ASN A 22 -4.48 -12.16 -1.76
C ASN A 22 -3.21 -12.45 -2.59
N LYS A 23 -3.33 -12.30 -3.90
CA LYS A 23 -2.19 -12.39 -4.81
C LYS A 23 -1.41 -11.08 -4.66
N LEU A 24 -0.25 -11.16 -4.01
CA LEU A 24 0.66 -10.02 -3.87
C LEU A 24 1.00 -9.42 -5.24
N SER A 25 0.76 -8.12 -5.40
CA SER A 25 1.13 -7.40 -6.60
C SER A 25 2.65 -7.31 -6.75
N SER A 26 3.11 -7.37 -7.99
CA SER A 26 4.53 -7.19 -8.32
C SER A 26 4.77 -5.74 -8.72
N ALA A 27 5.82 -5.15 -8.17
CA ALA A 27 6.11 -3.74 -8.34
C ALA A 27 7.51 -3.50 -8.89
N GLU A 28 7.64 -2.40 -9.62
CA GLU A 28 8.91 -1.87 -10.08
C GLU A 28 9.31 -0.64 -9.27
N PHE A 29 10.55 -0.59 -8.80
CA PHE A 29 11.13 0.53 -8.07
C PHE A 29 12.17 1.25 -8.93
N THR A 30 12.03 2.55 -9.11
CA THR A 30 13.00 3.39 -9.81
C THR A 30 13.68 4.33 -8.83
N ASN A 31 15.02 4.28 -8.78
CA ASN A 31 15.82 4.89 -7.71
C ASN A 31 16.12 6.41 -7.87
N THR A 32 15.20 7.17 -8.47
CA THR A 32 15.28 8.64 -8.55
C THR A 32 15.07 9.29 -7.18
N THR A 33 15.23 10.61 -7.08
CA THR A 33 14.88 11.37 -5.87
C THR A 33 13.82 12.41 -6.20
N PRO A 34 12.55 12.23 -5.77
CA PRO A 34 12.03 11.07 -5.02
C PRO A 34 11.98 9.77 -5.84
N ALA A 35 11.96 8.63 -5.16
CA ALA A 35 11.85 7.32 -5.82
C ALA A 35 10.45 7.12 -6.40
N LYS A 36 10.36 6.39 -7.52
CA LYS A 36 9.08 6.03 -8.16
C LYS A 36 8.78 4.56 -7.95
N ILE A 37 7.53 4.24 -7.62
CA ILE A 37 7.06 2.86 -7.48
C ILE A 37 5.91 2.65 -8.47
N LYS A 38 6.01 1.65 -9.32
CA LYS A 38 4.95 1.29 -10.27
C LYS A 38 4.35 -0.06 -9.91
N ILE A 39 3.04 -0.09 -9.72
CA ILE A 39 2.24 -1.29 -9.43
C ILE A 39 1.07 -1.30 -10.40
N ASP A 40 1.01 -2.29 -11.28
CA ASP A 40 0.01 -2.34 -12.35
C ASP A 40 -0.05 -1.02 -13.14
N ASN A 41 -1.17 -0.29 -13.03
CA ASN A 41 -1.39 0.99 -13.71
C ASN A 41 -1.18 2.22 -12.80
N LEU A 42 -0.77 2.01 -11.54
CA LEU A 42 -0.58 3.05 -10.55
C LEU A 42 0.91 3.38 -10.40
N THR A 43 1.21 4.67 -10.34
CA THR A 43 2.56 5.19 -10.11
C THR A 43 2.55 6.02 -8.84
N TYR A 44 3.47 5.72 -7.93
CA TYR A 44 3.61 6.40 -6.65
C TYR A 44 4.96 7.12 -6.57
N LEU A 45 4.99 8.23 -5.85
CA LEU A 45 6.21 8.95 -5.49
C LEU A 45 6.47 8.80 -4.00
N MET A 46 7.66 8.27 -3.67
CA MET A 46 8.08 8.09 -2.28
C MET A 46 8.42 9.43 -1.62
N THR A 47 8.14 9.54 -0.34
CA THR A 47 8.47 10.70 0.49
C THR A 47 9.49 10.34 1.56
N ASP A 48 9.99 11.36 2.26
CA ASP A 48 10.87 11.17 3.42
C ASP A 48 10.08 10.85 4.72
N GLU A 49 8.75 10.77 4.66
CA GLU A 49 7.88 10.44 5.79
C GLU A 49 8.01 8.95 6.14
N VAL A 50 8.50 8.68 7.36
CA VAL A 50 8.64 7.32 7.90
C VAL A 50 7.47 7.00 8.82
N LEU A 51 6.80 5.89 8.53
CA LEU A 51 5.67 5.35 9.28
C LEU A 51 6.14 4.33 10.32
N ALA A 52 5.48 4.31 11.47
CA ALA A 52 5.61 3.25 12.44
C ALA A 52 4.89 1.98 11.97
N THR A 53 5.35 0.80 12.41
CA THR A 53 4.70 -0.48 12.09
C THR A 53 3.22 -0.54 12.48
N LYS A 54 2.80 0.23 13.50
CA LYS A 54 1.39 0.31 13.91
C LYS A 54 0.51 1.12 12.94
N GLU A 55 1.08 1.80 11.96
CA GLU A 55 0.38 2.64 10.98
C GLU A 55 0.16 1.91 9.64
N VAL A 56 0.71 0.70 9.49
CA VAL A 56 0.51 -0.15 8.31
C VAL A 56 -0.36 -1.36 8.62
N GLU A 57 -0.97 -1.92 7.59
CA GLU A 57 -1.83 -3.11 7.67
C GLU A 57 -1.21 -4.31 6.94
N GLU A 58 -1.90 -4.88 5.95
CA GLU A 58 -1.42 -6.06 5.25
C GLU A 58 -0.40 -5.73 4.17
N GLN A 59 0.46 -6.72 3.87
CA GLN A 59 1.34 -6.65 2.72
C GLN A 59 0.51 -6.89 1.46
N ILE A 60 0.50 -5.90 0.56
CA ILE A 60 -0.25 -5.95 -0.70
C ILE A 60 0.65 -6.20 -1.92
N GLY A 61 1.96 -6.02 -1.76
CA GLY A 61 2.88 -6.20 -2.88
C GLY A 61 4.33 -6.40 -2.48
N LYS A 62 5.16 -6.57 -3.50
CA LYS A 62 6.61 -6.69 -3.37
C LYS A 62 7.32 -6.06 -4.57
N ILE A 63 8.47 -5.43 -4.30
CA ILE A 63 9.39 -4.99 -5.34
C ILE A 63 10.05 -6.22 -5.94
N THR A 64 9.80 -6.45 -7.23
CA THR A 64 10.42 -7.57 -7.98
C THR A 64 11.44 -7.09 -8.99
N ARG A 65 11.42 -5.80 -9.31
CA ARG A 65 12.35 -5.17 -10.25
C ARG A 65 12.82 -3.83 -9.72
N ILE A 66 14.12 -3.57 -9.84
CA ILE A 66 14.74 -2.29 -9.50
C ILE A 66 15.33 -1.71 -10.78
N GLN A 67 14.84 -0.55 -11.21
CA GLN A 67 15.45 0.25 -12.26
C GLN A 67 16.42 1.26 -11.64
N THR A 68 17.70 1.14 -12.03
CA THR A 68 18.75 2.04 -11.56
C THR A 68 18.97 3.12 -12.62
N ILE A 69 18.51 4.34 -12.34
CA ILE A 69 18.73 5.55 -13.15
C ILE A 69 19.82 6.42 -12.52
N VAL A 70 19.81 6.54 -11.20
CA VAL A 70 20.78 7.33 -10.45
C VAL A 70 21.87 6.42 -9.89
N SER A 71 23.13 6.81 -10.06
CA SER A 71 24.26 6.13 -9.44
C SER A 71 24.61 6.84 -8.13
N TYR A 72 24.52 6.12 -7.02
CA TYR A 72 24.90 6.62 -5.70
C TYR A 72 26.26 6.02 -5.30
N SER A 73 27.06 6.79 -4.58
CA SER A 73 28.16 6.24 -3.80
C SER A 73 27.62 5.21 -2.80
N LYS A 74 28.41 4.18 -2.47
CA LYS A 74 27.98 3.05 -1.62
C LYS A 74 27.30 3.51 -0.32
N ASP A 75 27.83 4.54 0.32
CA ASP A 75 27.36 5.03 1.62
C ASP A 75 26.33 6.18 1.52
N GLN A 76 25.95 6.54 0.29
CA GLN A 76 25.03 7.65 0.00
C GLN A 76 23.74 7.19 -0.68
N ASN A 77 23.57 5.89 -0.93
CA ASN A 77 22.35 5.37 -1.53
C ASN A 77 21.21 5.38 -0.50
N PRO A 78 20.16 6.20 -0.66
CA PRO A 78 19.02 6.19 0.26
C PRO A 78 18.15 4.94 0.10
N TYR A 79 18.30 4.16 -0.98
CA TYR A 79 17.41 3.06 -1.36
C TYR A 79 18.17 1.75 -1.57
N ILE A 80 18.87 1.25 -0.54
CA ILE A 80 19.72 0.05 -0.65
C ILE A 80 18.88 -1.22 -0.83
N SER A 81 17.73 -1.32 -0.17
CA SER A 81 16.93 -2.54 -0.17
C SER A 81 15.42 -2.26 -0.14
N PRO A 82 14.83 -1.76 -1.23
CA PRO A 82 13.39 -1.67 -1.36
C PRO A 82 12.79 -3.09 -1.54
N SER A 83 11.77 -3.45 -0.75
CA SER A 83 11.32 -4.85 -0.65
C SER A 83 9.79 -5.03 -0.68
N LYS A 84 9.09 -4.61 0.37
CA LYS A 84 7.67 -4.92 0.58
C LYS A 84 6.81 -3.67 0.45
N ILE A 85 5.56 -3.88 0.07
CA ILE A 85 4.55 -2.84 -0.05
C ILE A 85 3.38 -3.18 0.87
N PHE A 86 2.93 -2.20 1.64
CA PHE A 86 1.86 -2.36 2.62
C PHE A 86 0.77 -1.31 2.43
N GLU A 87 -0.44 -1.68 2.84
CA GLU A 87 -1.51 -0.74 3.13
C GLU A 87 -1.17 0.15 4.32
N ILE A 88 -1.70 1.38 4.29
CA ILE A 88 -1.63 2.32 5.41
C ILE A 88 -3.02 2.38 6.05
N LYS A 89 -3.07 2.33 7.38
CA LYS A 89 -4.32 2.41 8.13
C LYS A 89 -5.13 3.63 7.73
N ASP A 90 -6.42 3.42 7.51
CA ASP A 90 -7.39 4.46 7.19
C ASP A 90 -7.08 5.26 5.91
N ILE A 91 -6.21 4.75 5.01
CA ILE A 91 -5.87 5.38 3.72
C ILE A 91 -6.06 4.36 2.58
N ASN A 92 -6.73 4.77 1.51
CA ASN A 92 -6.92 3.93 0.32
C ASN A 92 -5.58 3.75 -0.43
N ILE A 93 -5.35 2.55 -0.99
CA ILE A 93 -4.17 2.26 -1.82
C ILE A 93 -4.08 3.16 -3.07
N GLU A 94 -5.20 3.67 -3.57
CA GLU A 94 -5.26 4.64 -4.68
C GLU A 94 -4.82 6.05 -4.24
N GLU A 95 -4.61 6.30 -2.94
CA GLU A 95 -4.11 7.56 -2.40
C GLU A 95 -2.65 7.46 -1.94
N ALA A 96 -2.34 6.45 -1.11
CA ALA A 96 -0.99 6.24 -0.62
C ALA A 96 -0.73 4.79 -0.18
N ILE A 97 0.55 4.41 -0.21
CA ILE A 97 1.06 3.11 0.22
C ILE A 97 2.33 3.28 1.06
N ALA A 98 2.70 2.25 1.82
CA ALA A 98 3.97 2.20 2.54
C ALA A 98 4.96 1.24 1.85
N ILE A 99 6.21 1.66 1.70
CA ILE A 99 7.29 0.89 1.09
C ILE A 99 8.37 0.60 2.14
N GLU A 100 8.71 -0.67 2.32
CA GLU A 100 9.87 -1.06 3.13
C GLU A 100 11.16 -0.80 2.35
N VAL A 101 11.99 0.10 2.87
CA VAL A 101 13.32 0.44 2.36
C VAL A 101 14.28 0.59 3.54
N ASN A 102 15.38 -0.16 3.56
CA ASN A 102 16.38 -0.12 4.64
C ASN A 102 15.76 -0.27 6.05
N ASP A 103 14.90 -1.27 6.21
CA ASP A 103 14.18 -1.58 7.47
C ASP A 103 13.26 -0.47 7.99
N LYS A 104 12.89 0.49 7.13
CA LYS A 104 11.94 1.57 7.43
C LYS A 104 10.77 1.54 6.45
N LEU A 105 9.59 1.95 6.91
CA LEU A 105 8.39 2.07 6.10
C LEU A 105 8.24 3.53 5.65
N TYR A 106 8.49 3.80 4.38
CA TYR A 106 8.33 5.13 3.81
C TYR A 106 6.96 5.28 3.16
N LYS A 107 6.30 6.41 3.38
CA LYS A 107 5.04 6.73 2.71
C LYS A 107 5.29 7.15 1.27
N ALA A 108 4.47 6.65 0.36
CA ALA A 108 4.45 7.07 -1.04
C ALA A 108 3.02 7.43 -1.45
N TYR A 109 2.84 8.59 -2.07
CA TYR A 109 1.54 9.04 -2.57
C TYR A 109 1.38 8.71 -4.04
N ILE A 110 0.15 8.47 -4.47
CA ILE A 110 -0.18 8.34 -5.87
C ILE A 110 0.27 9.59 -6.65
N ASN A 111 0.77 9.37 -7.86
CA ASN A 111 1.16 10.42 -8.79
C ASN A 111 0.51 10.13 -10.15
N ASP A 112 -0.65 10.72 -10.38
CA ASP A 112 -1.45 10.59 -11.62
C ASP A 112 -0.88 11.37 -12.82
N LEU A 113 0.32 11.94 -12.67
CA LEU A 113 1.01 12.66 -13.74
C LEU A 113 1.87 11.69 -14.56
N GLU A 114 1.25 10.97 -15.50
CA GLU A 114 1.92 10.38 -16.68
C GLU A 114 1.19 10.73 -17.97
#